data_AF-A0A3M3HET2-F1
#
_entry.id   AF-A0A3M3HET2-F1
#
_cell.length_a   1.000
_cell.length_b   1.000
_cell.length_c   1.000
_cell.angle_alpha   90.00
_cell.angle_beta   90.00
_cell.angle_gamma   90.00
#
_symmetry.space_group_name_H-M   'P 1'
#
loop_
_entity.id
_entity.type
_entity.pdbx_description
1 polymer ?
#
loop_
_entity_poly.entity_id
_entity_poly.type
_entity_poly.pdbx_seq_one_letter_code
_entity_poly.pdbx_strand_id
1 'polypeptide(L)'
;MAGATIRRKLAALASLFDHLLESNAIAGGNPVHRVKRPRIESNACKTPALGDHQAKALLEAPDESTLKGLCDRAIFAVLLYHGLRREEAALLQVSDIQDRRGIQHLQIHGKGERCGTCLCTQLLPDALISTWQAQGISNATSQR
;
A
#
# COMPACT_ATOMS: atom_id res chain seq x y z
N MET A 1 -1.29 -20.55 -18.06
CA MET A 1 -1.86 -19.56 -17.12
C MET A 1 -1.40 -19.89 -15.70
N ALA A 2 -1.02 -18.89 -14.90
CA ALA A 2 -0.58 -19.13 -13.51
C ALA A 2 -1.72 -19.70 -12.65
N GLY A 3 -1.41 -20.63 -11.73
CA GLY A 3 -2.42 -21.29 -10.87
C GLY A 3 -3.22 -20.31 -9.99
N ALA A 4 -2.64 -19.17 -9.62
CA ALA A 4 -3.34 -18.09 -8.92
C ALA A 4 -4.43 -17.44 -9.79
N THR A 5 -4.17 -17.24 -11.08
CA THR A 5 -5.13 -16.69 -12.04
C THR A 5 -6.32 -17.62 -12.22
N ILE A 6 -6.09 -18.93 -12.31
CA ILE A 6 -7.17 -19.94 -12.43
C ILE A 6 -8.09 -19.91 -11.21
N ARG A 7 -7.53 -19.84 -10.00
CA ARG A 7 -8.34 -19.75 -8.76
C ARG A 7 -9.13 -18.44 -8.68
N ARG A 8 -8.56 -17.31 -9.10
CA ARG A 8 -9.28 -16.03 -9.12
C ARG A 8 -10.50 -16.09 -10.06
N LYS A 9 -10.34 -16.71 -11.23
CA LYS A 9 -11.45 -16.96 -12.16
C LYS A 9 -12.51 -17.88 -11.56
N LEU A 10 -12.10 -18.99 -10.95
CA LEU A 10 -13.03 -19.91 -10.27
C LEU A 10 -13.77 -19.24 -9.10
N ALA A 11 -13.11 -18.37 -8.34
CA ALA A 11 -13.74 -17.62 -7.26
C ALA A 11 -14.81 -16.63 -7.77
N ALA A 12 -14.53 -15.93 -8.86
CA ALA A 12 -15.50 -15.03 -9.50
C ALA A 12 -16.72 -15.79 -10.02
N LEU A 13 -16.50 -16.95 -10.66
CA LEU A 13 -17.59 -17.81 -11.11
C LEU A 13 -18.40 -18.36 -9.93
N ALA A 14 -17.74 -18.80 -8.86
CA ALA A 14 -18.42 -19.27 -7.66
C ALA A 14 -19.35 -18.18 -7.10
N SER A 15 -18.82 -16.97 -6.90
CA SER A 15 -19.60 -15.83 -6.40
C SER A 15 -20.77 -15.44 -7.30
N LEU A 16 -20.63 -15.57 -8.62
CA LEU A 16 -21.72 -15.31 -9.55
C LEU A 16 -22.85 -16.34 -9.40
N PHE A 17 -22.51 -17.63 -9.33
CA PHE A 17 -23.50 -18.69 -9.16
C PHE A 17 -24.16 -18.64 -7.78
N ASP A 18 -23.42 -18.27 -6.73
CA ASP A 18 -23.98 -18.07 -5.39
C ASP A 18 -25.03 -16.94 -5.43
N HIS A 19 -24.73 -15.81 -6.06
CA HIS A 19 -25.68 -14.71 -6.23
C HIS A 19 -26.93 -15.11 -7.05
N LEU A 20 -26.77 -15.94 -8.09
CA LEU A 20 -27.90 -16.41 -8.91
C LEU A 20 -28.77 -17.44 -8.19
N LEU A 21 -28.20 -18.20 -7.25
CA LEU A 21 -28.95 -19.10 -6.37
C LEU A 21 -29.74 -18.31 -5.33
N GLU A 22 -29.11 -17.30 -4.71
CA GLU A 22 -29.78 -16.40 -3.77
C GLU A 22 -30.95 -15.65 -4.42
N SER A 23 -30.84 -15.28 -5.69
CA SER A 23 -31.92 -14.64 -6.45
C SER A 23 -32.96 -15.61 -7.02
N ASN A 24 -32.87 -16.92 -6.71
CA ASN A 24 -33.73 -17.99 -7.24
C ASN A 24 -33.77 -18.07 -8.78
N ALA A 25 -32.76 -17.53 -9.48
CA ALA A 25 -32.71 -17.53 -10.93
C ALA A 25 -32.32 -18.90 -11.51
N ILE A 26 -31.67 -19.76 -10.72
CA ILE A 26 -31.24 -21.11 -11.11
C ILE A 26 -31.57 -22.10 -10.00
N ALA A 27 -32.07 -23.29 -10.35
CA ALA A 27 -32.20 -24.43 -9.44
C ALA A 27 -31.09 -25.45 -9.73
N GLY A 28 -30.38 -25.94 -8.70
CA GLY A 28 -29.38 -27.01 -8.88
C GLY A 28 -28.06 -26.86 -8.09
N GLY A 29 -27.90 -25.79 -7.31
CA GLY A 29 -26.67 -25.56 -6.53
C GLY A 29 -25.48 -25.11 -7.40
N ASN A 30 -24.41 -24.65 -6.76
CA ASN A 30 -23.28 -24.04 -7.47
C ASN A 30 -22.33 -25.11 -8.05
N PRO A 31 -22.17 -25.19 -9.39
CA PRO A 31 -21.36 -26.23 -10.03
C PRO A 31 -19.86 -26.06 -9.75
N VAL A 32 -19.42 -24.86 -9.35
CA VAL A 32 -18.02 -24.53 -9.11
C VAL A 32 -17.50 -25.17 -7.82
N HIS A 33 -18.37 -25.51 -6.87
CA HIS A 33 -17.96 -26.22 -5.65
C HIS A 33 -17.42 -27.63 -5.92
N ARG A 34 -17.84 -28.28 -7.01
CA ARG A 34 -17.36 -29.62 -7.37
C ARG A 34 -16.02 -29.60 -8.10
N VAL A 35 -15.55 -28.42 -8.52
CA VAL A 35 -14.30 -28.29 -9.27
C VAL A 35 -13.11 -28.31 -8.31
N LYS A 36 -12.21 -29.27 -8.50
CA LYS A 36 -10.95 -29.36 -7.74
C LYS A 36 -10.09 -28.12 -8.04
N ARG A 37 -9.94 -27.26 -7.04
CA ARG A 37 -9.05 -26.09 -7.14
C ARG A 37 -7.60 -26.58 -7.23
N PRO A 38 -6.78 -26.03 -8.14
CA PRO A 38 -5.35 -26.32 -8.16
C PRO A 38 -4.77 -26.08 -6.76
N ARG A 39 -3.86 -26.96 -6.29
CA ARG A 39 -3.13 -26.71 -5.04
C ARG A 39 -2.23 -25.49 -5.24
N ILE A 40 -2.20 -24.59 -4.27
CA ILE A 40 -1.11 -23.61 -4.18
C ILE A 40 -0.08 -24.33 -3.36
N GLU A 41 1.13 -24.53 -3.87
CA GLU A 41 2.27 -24.49 -2.96
C GLU A 41 2.31 -23.05 -2.52
N SER A 42 1.80 -22.80 -1.31
CA SER A 42 1.72 -21.50 -0.67
C SER A 42 2.87 -20.64 -1.18
N ASN A 43 2.56 -19.51 -1.82
CA ASN A 43 3.53 -18.48 -2.18
C ASN A 43 4.06 -17.81 -0.90
N ALA A 44 4.39 -18.60 0.12
CA ALA A 44 5.07 -18.15 1.31
C ALA A 44 6.44 -17.64 0.82
N CYS A 45 6.55 -16.31 0.77
CA CYS A 45 7.81 -15.60 0.68
C CYS A 45 8.71 -15.99 -0.51
N LYS A 46 8.23 -15.88 -1.75
CA LYS A 46 9.18 -15.73 -2.88
C LYS A 46 9.98 -14.43 -2.77
N THR A 47 9.36 -13.40 -2.18
CA THR A 47 10.03 -12.16 -1.83
C THR A 47 10.55 -12.33 -0.40
N PRO A 48 11.87 -12.50 -0.19
CA PRO A 48 12.42 -12.54 1.16
C PRO A 48 12.06 -11.23 1.89
N ALA A 49 11.71 -11.35 3.17
CA ALA A 49 11.53 -10.17 4.00
C ALA A 49 12.86 -9.40 4.07
N LEU A 50 12.77 -8.08 3.95
CA LEU A 50 13.93 -7.20 4.11
C LEU A 50 14.43 -7.31 5.55
N GLY A 51 15.70 -7.68 5.71
CA GLY A 51 16.37 -7.62 7.01
C GLY A 51 16.73 -6.19 7.38
N ASP A 52 16.95 -5.91 8.67
CA ASP A 52 17.26 -4.56 9.16
C ASP A 52 18.47 -3.91 8.48
N HIS A 53 19.50 -4.70 8.17
CA HIS A 53 20.67 -4.22 7.44
C HIS A 53 20.32 -3.82 6.00
N GLN A 54 19.44 -4.57 5.34
CA GLN A 54 19.00 -4.25 3.98
C GLN A 54 18.13 -2.99 3.98
N ALA A 55 17.27 -2.84 5.00
CA ALA A 55 16.47 -1.63 5.17
C ALA A 55 17.34 -0.38 5.40
N LYS A 56 18.39 -0.47 6.23
CA LYS A 56 19.36 0.61 6.41
C LYS A 56 20.10 0.95 5.12
N ALA A 57 20.60 -0.05 4.41
CA ALA A 57 21.29 0.16 3.13
C ALA A 57 20.38 0.83 2.08
N LEU A 58 19.07 0.53 2.07
CA LEU A 58 18.10 1.20 1.20
C LEU A 58 17.89 2.67 1.57
N LEU A 59 17.93 3.02 2.85
CA LEU A 59 17.81 4.40 3.32
C LEU A 59 19.07 5.24 3.06
N GLU A 60 20.24 4.60 2.95
CA GLU A 60 21.54 5.25 2.69
C GLU A 60 21.92 5.30 1.20
N ALA A 61 21.22 4.54 0.35
CA ALA A 61 21.51 4.50 -1.09
C ALA A 61 21.30 5.83 -1.84
N PRO A 62 20.32 6.70 -1.52
CA PRO A 62 20.13 7.98 -2.21
C PRO A 62 21.16 9.03 -1.81
N ASP A 63 21.62 9.81 -2.79
CA ASP A 63 22.54 10.92 -2.58
C ASP A 63 21.86 12.12 -1.88
N GLU A 64 22.31 12.44 -0.67
CA GLU A 64 21.78 13.53 0.15
C GLU A 64 22.07 14.93 -0.41
N SER A 65 23.06 15.06 -1.32
CA SER A 65 23.42 16.36 -1.89
C SER A 65 22.46 16.82 -3.00
N THR A 66 21.67 15.89 -3.55
CA THR A 66 20.73 16.16 -4.63
C THR A 66 19.30 16.22 -4.07
N LEU A 67 18.50 17.21 -4.50
CA LEU A 67 17.07 17.34 -4.12
C LEU A 67 16.26 16.05 -4.40
N LYS A 68 16.59 15.36 -5.50
CA LYS A 68 16.00 14.07 -5.85
C LYS A 68 16.33 12.99 -4.82
N GLY A 69 17.59 12.89 -4.38
CA GLY A 69 17.99 11.86 -3.43
C GLY A 69 17.39 12.09 -2.03
N LEU A 70 17.23 13.35 -1.61
CA LEU A 70 16.47 13.70 -0.41
C LEU A 70 14.99 13.27 -0.51
N CYS A 71 14.37 13.44 -1.67
CA CYS A 71 13.00 12.99 -1.93
C CYS A 71 12.88 11.45 -1.93
N ASP A 72 13.78 10.76 -2.62
CA ASP A 72 13.79 9.30 -2.67
C ASP A 72 13.99 8.69 -1.27
N ARG A 73 14.89 9.28 -0.47
CA ARG A 73 15.12 8.89 0.93
C ARG A 73 13.86 9.07 1.78
N ALA A 74 13.14 10.17 1.58
CA ALA A 74 11.87 10.42 2.24
C ALA A 74 10.85 9.34 1.98
N ILE A 75 10.67 9.00 0.71
CA ILE A 75 9.70 8.02 0.25
C ILE A 75 10.04 6.65 0.86
N PHE A 76 11.33 6.26 0.86
CA PHE A 76 11.75 5.02 1.49
C PHE A 76 11.52 5.01 3.00
N ALA A 77 11.78 6.10 3.71
CA ALA A 77 11.50 6.20 5.13
C ALA A 77 10.00 5.98 5.42
N VAL A 78 9.12 6.68 4.68
CA VAL A 78 7.67 6.56 4.84
C VAL A 78 7.19 5.13 4.55
N LEU A 79 7.68 4.50 3.48
CA LEU A 79 7.31 3.13 3.12
C LEU A 79 7.79 2.11 4.16
N LEU A 80 9.02 2.24 4.67
CA LEU A 80 9.62 1.29 5.62
C LEU A 80 9.05 1.43 7.03
N TYR A 81 8.87 2.66 7.53
CA TYR A 81 8.41 2.88 8.91
C TYR A 81 6.89 2.75 9.06
N HIS A 82 6.11 3.12 8.04
CA HIS A 82 4.64 3.11 8.14
C HIS A 82 3.98 1.97 7.34
N GLY A 83 4.74 1.26 6.50
CA GLY A 83 4.21 0.15 5.72
C GLY A 83 3.13 0.58 4.71
N LEU A 84 3.19 1.85 4.25
CA LEU A 84 2.21 2.38 3.31
C LEU A 84 2.25 1.61 1.99
N ARG A 85 1.09 1.48 1.34
CA ARG A 85 1.06 1.02 -0.04
C ARG A 85 1.62 2.11 -0.95
N ARG A 86 2.21 1.71 -2.08
CA ARG A 86 2.72 2.64 -3.11
C ARG A 86 1.70 3.72 -3.49
N GLU A 87 0.43 3.35 -3.61
CA GLU A 87 -0.65 4.28 -3.97
C GLU A 87 -0.93 5.30 -2.85
N GLU A 88 -0.87 4.87 -1.59
CA GLU A 88 -1.09 5.75 -0.42
C GLU A 88 0.10 6.70 -0.24
N ALA A 89 1.32 6.21 -0.40
CA ALA A 89 2.53 7.05 -0.35
C ALA A 89 2.59 8.09 -1.49
N ALA A 90 2.06 7.76 -2.68
CA ALA A 90 2.05 8.67 -3.83
C ALA A 90 1.01 9.79 -3.71
N LEU A 91 -0.03 9.60 -2.90
CA LEU A 91 -1.10 10.58 -2.67
C LEU A 91 -0.87 11.43 -1.42
N LEU A 92 0.17 11.13 -0.64
CA LEU A 92 0.47 11.78 0.62
C LEU A 92 0.84 13.26 0.39
N GLN A 93 0.19 14.15 1.13
CA GLN A 93 0.44 15.59 1.09
C GLN A 93 1.02 16.10 2.39
N VAL A 94 1.69 17.26 2.33
CA VAL A 94 2.22 17.94 3.53
C VAL A 94 1.10 18.32 4.50
N SER A 95 -0.12 18.59 3.99
CA SER A 95 -1.31 18.87 4.79
C SER A 95 -1.79 17.68 5.64
N ASP A 96 -1.37 16.46 5.30
CA ASP A 96 -1.79 15.25 6.00
C ASP A 96 -0.99 15.03 7.30
N ILE A 97 0.06 15.83 7.51
CA ILE A 97 0.84 15.89 8.74
C ILE A 97 0.14 16.85 9.71
N GLN A 98 -0.40 16.29 10.79
CA GLN A 98 -1.08 17.05 11.84
C GLN A 98 -0.32 16.94 13.15
N ASP A 99 0.07 18.07 13.72
CA ASP A 99 0.57 18.09 15.09
C ASP A 99 -0.62 18.05 16.06
N ARG A 100 -0.66 17.01 16.90
CA ARG A 100 -1.61 16.92 18.01
C ARG A 100 -0.83 16.73 19.30
N ARG A 101 -0.83 17.77 20.14
CA ARG A 101 -0.20 17.76 21.47
C ARG A 101 1.32 17.50 21.44
N GLY A 102 2.03 17.99 20.41
CA GLY A 102 3.47 17.82 20.26
C GLY A 102 3.87 16.48 19.67
N ILE A 103 2.90 15.69 19.20
CA ILE A 103 3.11 14.44 18.48
C ILE A 103 2.60 14.66 17.06
N GLN A 104 3.45 14.41 16.07
CA GLN A 104 3.05 14.47 14.67
C GLN A 104 2.27 13.20 14.31
N HIS A 105 1.10 13.39 13.74
CA HIS A 105 0.24 12.35 13.22
C HIS A 105 0.22 12.44 11.71
N LEU A 106 0.33 11.30 11.04
CA LEU A 106 0.18 11.21 9.60
C LEU A 106 -1.20 10.61 9.29
N GLN A 107 -2.03 11.37 8.56
CA GLN A 107 -3.32 10.86 8.10
C GLN A 107 -3.13 10.12 6.78
N ILE A 108 -3.58 8.85 6.74
CA ILE A 108 -3.50 8.03 5.54
C ILE A 108 -4.91 7.82 5.00
N HIS A 109 -5.10 8.15 3.73
CA HIS A 109 -6.34 7.90 3.02
C HIS A 109 -6.30 6.50 2.39
N GLY A 110 -6.95 5.54 3.06
CA GLY A 110 -7.10 4.17 2.55
C GLY A 110 -8.25 4.03 1.56
N LYS A 111 -8.22 2.97 0.76
CA LYS A 111 -9.30 2.64 -0.18
C LYS A 111 -10.62 2.37 0.58
N GLY A 112 -11.61 3.24 0.32
CA GLY A 112 -12.97 3.16 0.85
C GLY A 112 -13.15 3.94 2.14
N GLU A 113 -13.20 5.27 2.07
CA GLU A 113 -13.59 6.27 3.10
C GLU A 113 -13.05 6.11 4.54
N ARG A 114 -12.22 5.10 4.80
CA ARG A 114 -11.58 4.84 6.09
C ARG A 114 -10.25 5.56 6.09
N CYS A 115 -10.25 6.75 6.68
CA CYS A 115 -9.03 7.42 7.08
C CYS A 115 -8.39 6.62 8.23
N GLY A 116 -7.29 5.94 7.94
CA GLY A 116 -6.44 5.35 8.96
C GLY A 116 -5.53 6.44 9.50
N THR A 117 -5.65 6.81 10.76
CA THR A 117 -4.63 7.65 11.40
C THR A 117 -3.52 6.74 11.92
N CYS A 118 -2.32 6.87 11.37
CA CYS A 118 -1.15 6.27 12.01
C CYS A 118 -0.49 7.29 12.94
N LEU A 119 -0.07 6.82 14.11
CA LEU A 119 0.77 7.62 15.00
C LEU A 119 2.22 7.53 14.50
N CYS A 120 2.84 8.67 14.22
CA CYS A 120 4.28 8.73 13.95
C CYS A 120 5.00 9.04 15.27
N THR A 121 5.34 8.01 16.03
CA THR A 121 6.13 8.18 17.26
C THR A 121 7.62 8.36 16.97
N GLN A 122 8.07 8.04 15.75
CA GLN A 122 9.45 8.21 15.31
C GLN A 122 9.47 9.20 14.16
N LEU A 123 9.92 10.41 14.49
CA LEU A 123 10.16 11.52 13.59
C LEU A 123 10.79 11.02 12.28
N LEU A 124 10.15 11.34 11.15
CA LEU A 124 10.98 11.76 10.02
C LEU A 124 11.86 12.88 10.60
N PRO A 125 13.21 12.75 10.58
CA PRO A 125 14.08 13.77 11.16
C PRO A 125 13.66 15.14 10.62
N ASP A 126 13.73 16.22 11.42
CA ASP A 126 13.24 17.55 11.03
C ASP A 126 13.73 18.02 9.64
N ALA A 127 14.91 17.51 9.24
CA ALA A 127 15.46 17.63 7.89
C ALA A 127 14.49 17.19 6.78
N LEU A 128 13.78 16.08 6.97
CA LEU A 128 12.78 15.57 6.04
C LEU A 128 11.53 16.45 6.01
N ILE A 129 11.00 16.91 7.14
CA ILE A 129 9.85 17.84 7.13
C ILE A 129 10.23 19.15 6.41
N SER A 130 11.45 19.65 6.64
CA SER A 130 11.96 20.85 5.97
C SER A 130 12.12 20.67 4.46
N THR A 131 12.53 19.47 3.99
CA THR A 131 12.63 19.19 2.55
C THR A 131 11.25 18.98 1.92
N TRP A 132 10.31 18.37 2.64
CA TRP A 132 8.90 18.25 2.21
C TRP A 132 8.22 19.61 2.10
N GLN A 133 8.46 20.51 3.06
CA GLN A 133 7.97 21.89 3.03
C GLN A 133 8.67 22.71 1.93
N ALA A 134 9.99 22.54 1.74
CA ALA A 134 10.75 23.21 0.69
C ALA A 134 10.40 22.73 -0.73
N GLN A 135 9.96 21.48 -0.88
CA GLN A 135 9.58 20.92 -2.17
C GLN A 135 8.15 21.23 -2.60
N GLY A 136 7.31 21.82 -1.73
CA GLY A 136 5.95 22.22 -2.09
C GLY A 136 5.22 21.12 -2.86
N ILE A 137 5.22 19.89 -2.33
CA ILE A 137 4.52 18.74 -2.95
C ILE A 137 3.00 18.91 -2.72
N SER A 138 2.48 19.96 -3.33
CA SER A 138 1.09 20.28 -3.57
C SER A 138 1.11 21.21 -4.77
N ASN A 139 1.12 20.64 -5.98
CA ASN A 139 0.50 21.18 -7.20
C ASN A 139 0.76 20.32 -8.47
N ALA A 140 0.98 19.01 -8.34
CA ALA A 140 0.78 18.09 -9.48
C ALA A 140 -0.70 17.65 -9.57
N THR A 141 -1.62 18.62 -9.55
CA THR A 141 -2.99 18.44 -10.05
C THR A 141 -3.39 19.72 -10.77
N SER A 142 -2.57 20.12 -11.74
CA SER A 142 -2.98 21.03 -12.81
C SER A 142 -1.95 20.94 -13.92
N GLN A 143 -2.12 19.98 -14.84
CA GLN A 143 -2.11 20.22 -16.29
C GLN A 143 -2.31 18.89 -17.05
N ARG A 144 -3.51 18.77 -17.63
CA ARG A 144 -3.97 17.94 -18.76
C ARG A 144 -3.94 16.42 -18.66
#